data_AF-A0A973D2P4-F1
#
_entry.id   AF-A0A973D2P4-F1
#
_cell.length_a   1.000
_cell.length_b   1.000
_cell.length_c   1.000
_cell.angle_alpha   90.00
_cell.angle_beta   90.00
_cell.angle_gamma   90.00
#
_symmetry.space_group_name_H-M   'P 1'
#
loop_
_entity.id
_entity.type
_entity.pdbx_description
1 polymer ?
#
loop_
_entity_poly.entity_id
_entity_poly.type
_entity_poly.pdbx_seq_one_letter_code
_entity_poly.pdbx_strand_id
1 'polypeptide(L)'
;KAAGKPAAAAGASLAKDSGSAWAARARGAATGDLWTLQLHSCREGESEYNGKCYRLLDSLDTDWDFFAEGGCSAIGAGWDIVKVETSGENDFLTTMISEATWIGGDDIAQEGSWHWQDGTEFFTNNVMWDDGQPAGSGHDCLALNTGGTWYDYGCGDNNPALCEGPLAGAGIETCGFGESTGPDGLCYYVDTVGADWATAQATCQARGTGWDLAGVSSQAVNEFVTGKLGDDPAWMYITDQEPDEIWERDGSTPIFSAVYGCPVGTDLNLVTGLCTAITSIYLPEVMGVGYDSVNTWLQGEVIVGLTVALLLAKLVLSGWAAAMGFPGGLIGPSLFMGAAIGVVMGQLSSYFMPHYPINIGFYAMLGMGAMMASVLRAPLAALMALLELTANPNLILPGMLAIVIASLTVSEVFHLPSIFRVQTNLAINQNPVQQLLRNTWVGQVMSQDFNTSPRLINLVSAQLMLSHQPAWIFLETEQQLLLSSDLARFIENHIDPHENDSANTEKSNADRFNPVPLEIDCLLLPGERKMVKSISLMANLQNALDQMQQHHIEWLVVHRDEQFNQVVGIISREMIEHHYRYQPQTSHS
;
A
#
# COMPACT_ATOMS: atom_id res chain seq x y z
N LYS A 1 -36.06 -47.06 -0.23
CA LYS A 1 -36.72 -46.20 -1.24
C LYS A 1 -36.73 -44.77 -0.69
N ALA A 2 -35.94 -43.90 -1.34
CA ALA A 2 -36.05 -42.44 -1.48
C ALA A 2 -36.53 -41.60 -0.25
N ALA A 3 -35.68 -40.76 0.35
CA ALA A 3 -35.31 -39.36 -0.05
C ALA A 3 -36.36 -38.32 0.41
N GLY A 4 -36.05 -37.13 0.93
CA GLY A 4 -34.79 -36.47 1.25
C GLY A 4 -35.03 -35.00 1.68
N LYS A 5 -34.10 -34.43 2.47
CA LYS A 5 -33.48 -33.08 2.39
C LYS A 5 -32.99 -32.60 3.78
N PRO A 6 -31.75 -32.10 3.92
CA PRO A 6 -31.17 -31.71 5.21
C PRO A 6 -31.21 -30.20 5.46
N ALA A 7 -31.05 -29.88 6.75
CA ALA A 7 -30.81 -28.57 7.34
C ALA A 7 -29.39 -28.07 7.06
N ALA A 8 -29.21 -26.75 6.94
CA ALA A 8 -27.89 -26.10 6.91
C ALA A 8 -27.83 -25.00 7.97
N ALA A 9 -27.16 -25.35 9.08
CA ALA A 9 -26.61 -24.45 10.08
C ALA A 9 -25.35 -25.15 10.62
N ALA A 10 -24.17 -24.59 10.36
CA ALA A 10 -22.91 -24.85 11.07
C ALA A 10 -21.94 -23.73 10.61
N GLY A 11 -21.37 -22.86 11.44
CA GLY A 11 -21.03 -23.03 12.85
C GLY A 11 -19.71 -23.78 12.94
N ALA A 12 -18.59 -23.09 12.66
CA ALA A 12 -17.26 -23.63 12.87
C ALA A 12 -16.96 -23.67 14.37
N SER A 13 -17.27 -24.81 15.01
CA SER A 13 -16.71 -25.19 16.30
C SER A 13 -15.61 -26.23 16.08
N LEU A 14 -14.43 -25.94 16.61
CA LEU A 14 -13.47 -26.89 17.21
C LEU A 14 -13.70 -28.38 16.90
N ALA A 15 -12.90 -28.94 15.98
CA ALA A 15 -12.67 -30.38 15.94
C ALA A 15 -11.36 -30.69 16.68
N LYS A 16 -11.50 -30.97 17.97
CA LYS A 16 -10.58 -31.80 18.74
C LYS A 16 -10.76 -33.25 18.28
N ASP A 17 -9.67 -33.93 17.97
CA ASP A 17 -9.52 -35.39 17.83
C ASP A 17 -10.53 -36.12 16.91
N SER A 18 -10.16 -36.30 15.64
CA SER A 18 -10.02 -37.62 15.00
C SER A 18 -9.97 -37.53 13.47
N GLY A 19 -8.81 -37.87 12.90
CA GLY A 19 -8.71 -38.47 11.57
C GLY A 19 -8.84 -37.55 10.36
N SER A 20 -7.68 -37.26 9.74
CA SER A 20 -7.51 -36.85 8.34
C SER A 20 -8.14 -35.51 7.93
N ALA A 21 -7.41 -34.41 8.11
CA ALA A 21 -7.62 -33.16 7.38
C ALA A 21 -6.58 -33.03 6.26
N TRP A 22 -6.98 -32.43 5.14
CA TRP A 22 -6.22 -32.31 3.89
C TRP A 22 -5.16 -31.19 4.01
N ALA A 23 -4.15 -31.12 3.16
CA ALA A 23 -3.10 -30.09 3.25
C ALA A 23 -3.07 -29.22 1.99
N ALA A 24 -3.28 -27.91 2.14
CA ALA A 24 -3.04 -26.94 1.07
C ALA A 24 -1.61 -26.39 1.22
N ARG A 25 -0.91 -26.14 0.11
CA ARG A 25 0.53 -25.80 0.08
C ARG A 25 0.76 -24.49 -0.70
N ALA A 26 1.79 -23.70 -0.40
CA ALA A 26 2.21 -22.55 -1.22
C ALA A 26 3.74 -22.43 -1.29
N ARG A 27 4.29 -22.02 -2.45
CA ARG A 27 5.72 -21.70 -2.64
C ARG A 27 5.93 -20.32 -3.24
N GLY A 28 6.84 -19.53 -2.65
CA GLY A 28 7.43 -18.35 -3.28
C GLY A 28 8.43 -18.75 -4.38
N ALA A 29 8.35 -18.10 -5.54
CA ALA A 29 9.23 -18.35 -6.68
C ALA A 29 10.70 -18.33 -6.24
N ALA A 30 11.44 -19.41 -6.52
CA ALA A 30 12.83 -19.47 -6.14
C ALA A 30 13.68 -18.61 -7.08
N THR A 31 14.42 -17.68 -6.49
CA THR A 31 15.67 -17.18 -7.07
C THR A 31 16.81 -17.98 -6.45
N GLY A 32 17.75 -18.42 -7.30
CA GLY A 32 19.06 -18.91 -6.85
C GLY A 32 19.36 -20.37 -7.14
N ASP A 33 20.02 -20.56 -8.29
CA ASP A 33 21.08 -21.53 -8.58
C ASP A 33 20.77 -23.03 -8.57
N LEU A 34 20.73 -23.61 -9.77
CA LEU A 34 21.66 -24.67 -10.22
C LEU A 34 21.36 -25.01 -11.70
N TRP A 35 22.26 -24.57 -12.58
CA TRP A 35 22.56 -25.09 -13.93
C TRP A 35 21.40 -25.60 -14.82
N THR A 36 20.81 -24.70 -15.63
CA THR A 36 20.64 -24.88 -17.09
C THR A 36 20.21 -23.55 -17.70
N LEU A 37 20.82 -23.14 -18.83
CA LEU A 37 20.27 -22.10 -19.71
C LEU A 37 18.82 -22.49 -20.07
N GLN A 38 17.83 -21.77 -19.55
CA GLN A 38 16.52 -21.69 -20.21
C GLN A 38 16.48 -20.34 -20.94
N LEU A 39 16.49 -20.41 -22.27
CA LEU A 39 16.23 -19.28 -23.12
C LEU A 39 14.90 -18.65 -22.68
N HIS A 40 14.90 -17.35 -22.45
CA HIS A 40 13.68 -16.57 -22.50
C HIS A 40 13.27 -16.61 -23.97
N SER A 41 12.17 -17.27 -24.29
CA SER A 41 11.73 -17.43 -25.69
C SER A 41 10.22 -17.36 -25.74
N CYS A 42 9.67 -16.82 -26.82
CA CYS A 42 8.23 -16.86 -27.06
C CYS A 42 7.73 -18.30 -27.24
N ARG A 43 6.42 -18.52 -27.03
CA ARG A 43 5.81 -19.85 -27.16
C ARG A 43 5.77 -20.27 -28.63
N GLU A 44 5.49 -21.54 -28.88
CA GLU A 44 5.36 -22.06 -30.24
C GLU A 44 4.22 -21.33 -30.99
N GLY A 45 4.55 -20.68 -32.11
CA GLY A 45 3.63 -19.83 -32.88
C GLY A 45 3.72 -18.33 -32.57
N GLU A 46 4.65 -17.91 -31.73
CA GLU A 46 4.95 -16.51 -31.40
C GLU A 46 6.37 -16.15 -31.83
N SER A 47 6.59 -14.90 -32.24
CA SER A 47 7.91 -14.42 -32.66
C SER A 47 8.46 -13.42 -31.63
N GLU A 48 9.75 -13.52 -31.32
CA GLU A 48 10.42 -12.64 -30.36
C GLU A 48 11.07 -11.44 -31.06
N TYR A 49 10.83 -10.25 -30.54
CA TYR A 49 11.59 -9.06 -30.90
C TYR A 49 11.79 -8.15 -29.69
N ASN A 50 13.04 -7.77 -29.44
CA ASN A 50 13.44 -6.83 -28.37
C ASN A 50 12.87 -7.14 -26.97
N GLY A 51 12.75 -8.42 -26.61
CA GLY A 51 12.24 -8.84 -25.31
C GLY A 51 10.72 -8.82 -25.17
N LYS A 52 9.98 -8.75 -26.28
CA LYS A 52 8.54 -8.93 -26.38
C LYS A 52 8.20 -10.07 -27.34
N CYS A 53 7.03 -10.67 -27.16
CA CYS A 53 6.47 -11.71 -28.01
C CYS A 53 5.32 -11.16 -28.84
N TYR A 54 5.28 -11.56 -30.10
CA TYR A 54 4.26 -11.11 -31.03
C TYR A 54 3.54 -12.29 -31.65
N ARG A 55 2.23 -12.14 -31.85
CA ARG A 55 1.37 -13.16 -32.43
C ARG A 55 0.35 -12.55 -33.38
N LEU A 56 0.23 -13.15 -34.56
CA LEU A 56 -0.83 -12.83 -35.52
C LEU A 56 -2.09 -13.63 -35.18
N LEU A 57 -3.23 -12.96 -35.13
CA LEU A 57 -4.55 -13.58 -35.01
C LEU A 57 -5.27 -13.50 -36.37
N ASP A 58 -5.71 -14.66 -36.86
CA ASP A 58 -6.38 -14.79 -38.16
C ASP A 58 -7.77 -14.13 -38.16
N SER A 59 -8.18 -13.62 -39.33
CA SER A 59 -9.35 -12.77 -39.59
C SER A 59 -10.73 -13.46 -39.52
N LEU A 60 -10.94 -14.43 -38.62
CA LEU A 60 -12.21 -15.13 -38.49
C LEU A 60 -13.32 -14.23 -37.89
N ASP A 61 -13.98 -13.44 -38.75
CA ASP A 61 -15.15 -12.58 -38.43
C ASP A 61 -14.93 -11.59 -37.26
N THR A 62 -13.77 -10.94 -37.22
CA THR A 62 -13.41 -9.96 -36.18
C THR A 62 -13.15 -8.58 -36.79
N ASP A 63 -13.99 -7.61 -36.44
CA ASP A 63 -13.80 -6.19 -36.72
C ASP A 63 -12.86 -5.55 -35.67
N TRP A 64 -12.55 -4.27 -35.84
CA TRP A 64 -11.71 -3.52 -34.89
C TRP A 64 -12.25 -3.56 -33.45
N ASP A 65 -13.58 -3.45 -33.30
CA ASP A 65 -14.25 -3.39 -32.00
C ASP A 65 -13.96 -4.64 -31.15
N PHE A 66 -13.94 -5.82 -31.76
CA PHE A 66 -13.57 -7.05 -31.07
C PHE A 66 -12.16 -7.00 -30.45
N PHE A 67 -11.19 -6.45 -31.16
CA PHE A 67 -9.81 -6.36 -30.65
C PHE A 67 -9.65 -5.23 -29.64
N ALA A 68 -10.31 -4.09 -29.87
CA ALA A 68 -10.37 -2.97 -28.94
C ALA A 68 -11.02 -3.35 -27.59
N GLU A 69 -11.99 -4.27 -27.59
CA GLU A 69 -12.63 -4.79 -26.38
C GLU A 69 -11.85 -5.92 -25.67
N GLY A 70 -10.63 -6.26 -26.15
CA GLY A 70 -9.73 -7.20 -25.48
C GLY A 70 -9.49 -8.53 -26.20
N GLY A 71 -9.61 -8.57 -27.53
CA GLY A 71 -9.32 -9.78 -28.33
C GLY A 71 -7.92 -10.36 -28.11
N CYS A 72 -6.89 -9.51 -27.98
CA CYS A 72 -5.52 -9.93 -27.67
C CYS A 72 -5.36 -10.42 -26.21
N SER A 73 -6.16 -9.90 -25.28
CA SER A 73 -6.13 -10.32 -23.87
C SER A 73 -6.59 -11.77 -23.66
N ALA A 74 -7.27 -12.37 -24.64
CA ALA A 74 -7.63 -13.78 -24.64
C ALA A 74 -6.42 -14.73 -24.76
N ILE A 75 -5.26 -14.24 -25.24
CA ILE A 75 -4.02 -15.02 -25.34
C ILE A 75 -3.42 -15.27 -23.95
N GLY A 76 -3.54 -14.29 -23.05
CA GLY A 76 -3.09 -14.38 -21.67
C GLY A 76 -2.93 -13.02 -20.99
N ALA A 77 -2.69 -13.04 -19.68
CA ALA A 77 -2.41 -11.82 -18.93
C ALA A 77 -1.15 -11.11 -19.48
N GLY A 78 -1.28 -9.81 -19.76
CA GLY A 78 -0.22 -8.98 -20.33
C GLY A 78 -0.13 -8.99 -21.86
N TRP A 79 -1.08 -9.63 -22.55
CA TRP A 79 -1.21 -9.54 -24.00
C TRP A 79 -2.17 -8.43 -24.39
N ASP A 80 -1.76 -7.61 -25.35
CA ASP A 80 -2.53 -6.48 -25.88
C ASP A 80 -2.29 -6.30 -27.39
N ILE A 81 -3.11 -5.48 -28.05
CA ILE A 81 -2.90 -5.12 -29.46
C ILE A 81 -1.59 -4.34 -29.61
N VAL A 82 -0.84 -4.61 -30.69
CA VAL A 82 0.50 -4.05 -30.88
C VAL A 82 0.47 -2.53 -30.89
N LYS A 83 1.32 -1.94 -30.05
CA LYS A 83 1.77 -0.55 -30.16
C LYS A 83 3.18 -0.51 -30.74
N VAL A 84 3.37 0.23 -31.82
CA VAL A 84 4.69 0.37 -32.44
C VAL A 84 5.46 1.51 -31.76
N GLU A 85 6.57 1.18 -31.10
CA GLU A 85 7.40 2.12 -30.33
C GLU A 85 8.68 2.54 -31.07
N THR A 86 9.13 1.74 -32.04
CA THR A 86 10.35 2.03 -32.81
C THR A 86 10.22 1.65 -34.29
N SER A 87 11.01 2.29 -35.15
CA SER A 87 11.09 1.92 -36.57
C SER A 87 11.60 0.48 -36.79
N GLY A 88 12.48 -0.01 -35.90
CA GLY A 88 12.98 -1.38 -35.99
C GLY A 88 11.90 -2.43 -35.68
N GLU A 89 10.99 -2.11 -34.76
CA GLU A 89 9.82 -2.94 -34.48
C GLU A 89 8.88 -2.97 -35.68
N ASN A 90 8.60 -1.83 -36.32
CA ASN A 90 7.80 -1.76 -37.55
C ASN A 90 8.36 -2.67 -38.67
N ASP A 91 9.66 -2.60 -38.91
CA ASP A 91 10.33 -3.45 -39.91
C ASP A 91 10.16 -4.94 -39.58
N PHE A 92 10.27 -5.31 -38.29
CA PHE A 92 10.06 -6.68 -37.84
C PHE A 92 8.61 -7.14 -38.01
N LEU A 93 7.62 -6.33 -37.60
CA LEU A 93 6.20 -6.64 -37.73
C LEU A 93 5.80 -6.87 -39.19
N THR A 94 6.39 -6.11 -40.11
CA THR A 94 6.20 -6.26 -41.56
C THR A 94 6.59 -7.66 -42.06
N THR A 95 7.55 -8.32 -41.40
CA THR A 95 7.95 -9.70 -41.74
C THR A 95 6.96 -10.77 -41.29
N MET A 96 6.04 -10.44 -40.38
CA MET A 96 5.08 -11.38 -39.81
C MET A 96 3.71 -11.38 -40.50
N ILE A 97 3.44 -10.36 -41.32
CA ILE A 97 2.14 -10.16 -41.96
C ILE A 97 2.17 -10.55 -43.43
N SER A 98 1.04 -11.04 -43.95
CA SER A 98 0.85 -11.34 -45.37
C SER A 98 -0.24 -10.49 -46.05
N GLU A 99 -1.00 -9.74 -45.27
CA GLU A 99 -2.06 -8.82 -45.69
C GLU A 99 -2.13 -7.62 -44.72
N ALA A 100 -2.98 -6.64 -45.01
CA ALA A 100 -3.18 -5.50 -44.11
C ALA A 100 -3.62 -6.00 -42.73
N THR A 101 -3.02 -5.51 -41.66
CA THR A 101 -3.18 -6.08 -40.31
C THR A 101 -3.37 -4.99 -39.27
N TRP A 102 -4.36 -5.13 -38.40
CA TRP A 102 -4.69 -4.18 -37.33
C TRP A 102 -3.55 -4.04 -36.31
N ILE A 103 -3.24 -2.80 -35.97
CA ILE A 103 -2.33 -2.38 -34.89
C ILE A 103 -3.03 -1.31 -34.04
N GLY A 104 -2.69 -1.14 -32.77
CA GLY A 104 -3.54 -0.53 -31.73
C GLY A 104 -3.79 0.98 -31.77
N GLY A 105 -3.64 1.63 -32.93
CA GLY A 105 -3.86 3.07 -33.08
C GLY A 105 -5.22 3.41 -33.66
N ASP A 106 -5.86 4.46 -33.15
CA ASP A 106 -7.08 5.02 -33.71
C ASP A 106 -7.20 6.54 -33.51
N ASP A 107 -8.06 7.17 -34.29
CA ASP A 107 -8.43 8.58 -34.13
C ASP A 107 -9.96 8.79 -34.05
N ILE A 108 -10.69 7.75 -33.60
CA ILE A 108 -12.17 7.71 -33.43
C ILE A 108 -12.67 8.91 -32.59
N ALA A 109 -11.90 9.29 -31.57
CA ALA A 109 -12.26 10.40 -30.68
C ALA A 109 -12.14 11.78 -31.35
N GLN A 110 -11.16 11.95 -32.25
CA GLN A 110 -10.89 13.20 -32.95
C GLN A 110 -10.09 12.95 -34.23
N GLU A 111 -10.75 13.11 -35.37
CA GLU A 111 -10.16 13.03 -36.71
C GLU A 111 -8.82 13.78 -36.83
N GLY A 112 -7.78 13.07 -37.27
CA GLY A 112 -6.42 13.55 -37.43
C GLY A 112 -5.59 13.57 -36.15
N SER A 113 -6.15 13.13 -35.01
CA SER A 113 -5.47 13.05 -33.71
C SER A 113 -5.40 11.60 -33.21
N TRP A 114 -4.38 10.90 -33.70
CA TRP A 114 -4.13 9.49 -33.39
C TRP A 114 -3.68 9.27 -31.94
N HIS A 115 -4.16 8.20 -31.33
CA HIS A 115 -3.78 7.75 -30.00
C HIS A 115 -3.67 6.22 -29.96
N TRP A 116 -2.88 5.72 -29.02
CA TRP A 116 -2.84 4.29 -28.69
C TRP A 116 -3.92 3.97 -27.66
N GLN A 117 -4.51 2.78 -27.72
CA GLN A 117 -5.59 2.36 -26.81
C GLN A 117 -5.18 2.34 -25.32
N ASP A 118 -3.90 2.18 -25.03
CA ASP A 118 -3.35 2.20 -23.66
C ASP A 118 -3.18 3.63 -23.08
N GLY A 119 -3.50 4.67 -23.86
CA GLY A 119 -3.38 6.07 -23.48
C GLY A 119 -1.96 6.63 -23.54
N THR A 120 -0.99 5.87 -24.07
CA THR A 120 0.37 6.38 -24.30
C THR A 120 0.45 7.31 -25.50
N GLU A 121 1.44 8.20 -25.51
CA GLU A 121 1.61 9.18 -26.59
C GLU A 121 1.85 8.47 -27.94
N PHE A 122 1.09 8.88 -28.95
CA PHE A 122 1.23 8.35 -30.30
C PHE A 122 2.62 8.68 -30.85
N PHE A 123 3.25 7.73 -31.54
CA PHE A 123 4.62 7.88 -32.02
C PHE A 123 4.68 8.98 -33.10
N THR A 124 5.12 10.19 -32.76
CA THR A 124 5.03 11.40 -33.61
C THR A 124 6.30 11.73 -34.42
N ASN A 125 7.46 11.15 -34.07
CA ASN A 125 8.74 11.44 -34.73
C ASN A 125 9.12 10.31 -35.69
N ASN A 126 8.86 10.50 -36.99
CA ASN A 126 8.97 9.51 -38.10
C ASN A 126 7.81 8.51 -38.17
N VAL A 127 6.60 9.03 -38.35
CA VAL A 127 5.41 8.22 -38.61
C VAL A 127 5.53 7.50 -39.96
N MET A 128 5.17 6.21 -40.00
CA MET A 128 5.36 5.34 -41.17
C MET A 128 4.16 5.37 -42.13
N TRP A 129 3.43 6.49 -42.22
CA TRP A 129 2.31 6.61 -43.14
C TRP A 129 2.69 6.31 -44.58
N ASP A 130 1.80 5.63 -45.30
CA ASP A 130 1.94 5.45 -46.74
C ASP A 130 1.82 6.80 -47.49
N ASP A 131 2.33 6.87 -48.72
CA ASP A 131 2.31 8.11 -49.51
C ASP A 131 0.88 8.62 -49.71
N GLY A 132 0.55 9.74 -49.04
CA GLY A 132 -0.77 10.35 -49.08
C GLY A 132 -1.69 10.01 -47.91
N GLN A 133 -1.20 9.27 -46.91
CA GLN A 133 -1.91 8.93 -45.68
C GLN A 133 -1.54 9.84 -44.49
N PRO A 134 -2.44 10.02 -43.51
CA PRO A 134 -3.83 9.54 -43.47
C PRO A 134 -4.74 10.29 -44.47
N ALA A 135 -5.70 9.59 -45.09
CA ALA A 135 -6.45 10.05 -46.24
C ALA A 135 -7.97 9.99 -46.01
N GLY A 136 -8.54 11.15 -45.66
CA GLY A 136 -9.98 11.36 -45.72
C GLY A 136 -10.54 11.87 -44.41
N SER A 137 -11.84 11.65 -44.24
CA SER A 137 -12.56 11.88 -42.98
C SER A 137 -13.51 10.72 -42.80
N GLY A 138 -13.28 9.86 -41.80
CA GLY A 138 -14.11 8.68 -41.51
C GLY A 138 -13.44 7.31 -41.72
N HIS A 139 -12.12 7.25 -41.77
CA HIS A 139 -11.36 6.01 -41.58
C HIS A 139 -10.56 6.16 -40.30
N ASP A 140 -11.03 5.53 -39.22
CA ASP A 140 -10.56 5.91 -37.88
C ASP A 140 -9.56 4.91 -37.28
N CYS A 141 -9.26 3.80 -37.98
CA CYS A 141 -8.53 2.66 -37.43
C CYS A 141 -7.24 2.35 -38.18
N LEU A 142 -6.16 2.08 -37.44
CA LEU A 142 -4.81 1.93 -37.99
C LEU A 142 -4.49 0.49 -38.38
N ALA A 143 -4.04 0.28 -39.62
CA ALA A 143 -3.45 -0.99 -40.04
C ALA A 143 -2.04 -0.83 -40.61
N LEU A 144 -1.21 -1.84 -40.37
CA LEU A 144 0.09 -2.04 -40.98
C LEU A 144 -0.07 -2.78 -42.31
N ASN A 145 0.44 -2.22 -43.40
CA ASN A 145 0.49 -2.84 -44.72
C ASN A 145 1.78 -3.63 -44.94
N THR A 146 1.73 -4.58 -45.88
CA THR A 146 2.89 -5.44 -46.24
C THR A 146 4.09 -4.68 -46.82
N GLY A 147 3.91 -3.40 -47.18
CA GLY A 147 4.99 -2.48 -47.56
C GLY A 147 5.74 -1.86 -46.37
N GLY A 148 5.33 -2.14 -45.14
CA GLY A 148 5.87 -1.53 -43.91
C GLY A 148 5.33 -0.13 -43.63
N THR A 149 4.31 0.30 -44.38
CA THR A 149 3.63 1.59 -44.21
C THR A 149 2.29 1.43 -43.51
N TRP A 150 1.84 2.50 -42.85
CA TRP A 150 0.57 2.57 -42.13
C TRP A 150 -0.51 3.21 -42.99
N TYR A 151 -1.74 2.77 -42.80
CA TYR A 151 -2.89 3.25 -43.56
C TYR A 151 -4.11 3.30 -42.65
N ASP A 152 -4.95 4.32 -42.86
CA ASP A 152 -6.22 4.50 -42.16
C ASP A 152 -7.34 3.71 -42.86
N TYR A 153 -7.85 2.69 -42.18
CA TYR A 153 -8.92 1.84 -42.70
C TYR A 153 -10.23 2.12 -41.97
N GLY A 154 -11.34 1.69 -42.59
CA GLY A 154 -12.62 1.67 -41.89
C GLY A 154 -12.55 0.63 -40.78
N CYS A 155 -12.93 1.00 -39.56
CA CYS A 155 -12.91 0.08 -38.41
C CYS A 155 -13.78 -1.18 -38.59
N GLY A 156 -14.72 -1.16 -39.54
CA GLY A 156 -15.53 -2.31 -39.92
C GLY A 156 -14.93 -3.21 -41.00
N ASP A 157 -13.69 -2.95 -41.44
CA ASP A 157 -12.99 -3.82 -42.39
C ASP A 157 -12.48 -5.09 -41.69
N ASN A 158 -12.45 -6.21 -42.41
CA ASN A 158 -11.96 -7.49 -41.88
C ASN A 158 -10.46 -7.63 -42.17
N ASN A 159 -9.63 -7.29 -41.20
CA ASN A 159 -8.19 -7.53 -41.23
C ASN A 159 -7.77 -8.42 -40.05
N PRO A 160 -6.72 -9.26 -40.19
CA PRO A 160 -6.09 -9.92 -39.04
C PRO A 160 -5.54 -8.87 -38.05
N ALA A 161 -5.26 -9.29 -36.81
CA ALA A 161 -4.70 -8.40 -35.78
C ALA A 161 -3.36 -8.90 -35.25
N LEU A 162 -2.46 -7.97 -34.96
CA LEU A 162 -1.19 -8.24 -34.31
C LEU A 162 -1.30 -7.96 -32.81
N CYS A 163 -0.95 -8.94 -31.99
CA CYS A 163 -0.87 -8.81 -30.54
C CYS A 163 0.58 -8.85 -30.06
N GLU A 164 0.93 -8.03 -29.07
CA GLU A 164 2.18 -8.11 -28.31
C GLU A 164 1.94 -8.62 -26.89
N GLY A 165 2.95 -9.27 -26.30
CA GLY A 165 2.91 -9.81 -24.94
C GLY A 165 4.31 -10.10 -24.38
N PRO A 166 4.42 -10.51 -23.10
CA PRO A 166 5.71 -10.74 -22.44
C PRO A 166 6.41 -12.03 -22.90
N LEU A 167 7.74 -12.09 -22.80
CA LEU A 167 8.54 -13.31 -23.01
C LEU A 167 8.02 -14.47 -22.17
N ALA A 168 7.91 -15.67 -22.77
CA ALA A 168 7.65 -16.87 -21.98
C ALA A 168 8.90 -17.15 -21.12
N GLY A 169 8.78 -16.86 -19.82
CA GLY A 169 9.88 -16.90 -18.85
C GLY A 169 10.12 -15.59 -18.09
N ALA A 170 9.59 -14.46 -18.59
CA ALA A 170 9.46 -13.24 -17.80
C ALA A 170 8.22 -13.34 -16.90
N GLY A 171 8.36 -14.10 -15.81
CA GLY A 171 7.50 -13.93 -14.63
C GLY A 171 6.14 -14.63 -14.62
N ILE A 172 5.93 -15.74 -15.35
CA ILE A 172 4.86 -16.70 -15.05
C ILE A 172 5.42 -18.12 -15.22
N GLU A 173 6.05 -18.64 -14.17
CA GLU A 173 6.33 -20.07 -14.06
C GLU A 173 4.99 -20.80 -13.89
N THR A 174 4.68 -21.69 -14.84
CA THR A 174 3.53 -22.59 -14.71
C THR A 174 3.82 -23.58 -13.58
N CYS A 175 2.85 -23.75 -12.69
CA CYS A 175 2.95 -24.72 -11.61
C CYS A 175 3.09 -26.14 -12.16
N GLY A 176 3.79 -27.02 -11.42
CA GLY A 176 4.08 -28.38 -11.85
C GLY A 176 2.81 -29.23 -12.03
N PHE A 177 2.97 -30.44 -12.56
CA PHE A 177 1.86 -31.36 -12.80
C PHE A 177 1.06 -31.64 -11.50
N GLY A 178 -0.25 -31.32 -11.52
CA GLY A 178 -1.14 -31.47 -10.37
C GLY A 178 -1.22 -30.24 -9.45
N GLU A 179 -0.51 -29.16 -9.77
CA GLU A 179 -0.50 -27.90 -9.02
C GLU A 179 -1.35 -26.85 -9.74
N SER A 180 -1.84 -25.86 -9.01
CA SER A 180 -2.66 -24.77 -9.56
C SER A 180 -2.09 -23.42 -9.14
N THR A 181 -1.90 -22.52 -10.09
CA THR A 181 -1.45 -21.16 -9.81
C THR A 181 -2.54 -20.38 -9.11
N GLY A 182 -2.23 -19.84 -7.93
CA GLY A 182 -3.14 -18.99 -7.19
C GLY A 182 -3.07 -17.53 -7.63
N PRO A 183 -4.02 -16.69 -7.17
CA PRO A 183 -4.13 -15.28 -7.56
C PRO A 183 -2.93 -14.41 -7.12
N ASP A 184 -2.14 -14.89 -6.16
CA ASP A 184 -0.92 -14.27 -5.66
C ASP A 184 0.35 -14.74 -6.40
N GLY A 185 0.19 -15.52 -7.48
CA GLY A 185 1.30 -16.06 -8.27
C GLY A 185 2.04 -17.22 -7.61
N LEU A 186 1.57 -17.72 -6.46
CA LEU A 186 2.12 -18.90 -5.80
C LEU A 186 1.50 -20.18 -6.37
N CYS A 187 2.24 -21.29 -6.28
CA CYS A 187 1.74 -22.61 -6.69
C CYS A 187 1.10 -23.35 -5.53
N TYR A 188 -0.15 -23.79 -5.74
CA TYR A 188 -0.94 -24.51 -4.75
C TYR A 188 -1.13 -25.97 -5.12
N TYR A 189 -1.09 -26.83 -4.10
CA TYR A 189 -1.40 -28.25 -4.21
C TYR A 189 -2.25 -28.68 -3.02
N VAL A 190 -3.23 -29.53 -3.29
CA VAL A 190 -4.05 -30.17 -2.25
C VAL A 190 -3.64 -31.64 -2.16
N ASP A 191 -3.07 -32.04 -1.03
CA ASP A 191 -2.78 -33.45 -0.77
C ASP A 191 -4.05 -34.20 -0.41
N THR A 192 -4.25 -35.36 -1.05
CA THR A 192 -5.43 -36.20 -0.90
C THR A 192 -5.32 -37.23 0.23
N VAL A 193 -4.21 -37.22 0.98
CA VAL A 193 -3.99 -38.09 2.13
C VAL A 193 -4.13 -37.26 3.40
N GLY A 194 -5.23 -37.43 4.12
CA GLY A 194 -5.43 -36.66 5.33
C GLY A 194 -4.46 -37.08 6.45
N ALA A 195 -3.94 -36.08 7.15
CA ALA A 195 -2.87 -36.23 8.13
C ALA A 195 -3.12 -35.36 9.38
N ASP A 196 -2.37 -35.61 10.46
CA ASP A 196 -2.28 -34.67 11.57
C ASP A 196 -1.43 -33.44 11.18
N TRP A 197 -1.52 -32.35 11.96
CA TRP A 197 -0.85 -31.08 11.64
C TRP A 197 0.66 -31.23 11.39
N ALA A 198 1.36 -31.94 12.27
CA ALA A 198 2.81 -32.12 12.18
C ALA A 198 3.21 -32.93 10.95
N THR A 199 2.43 -33.97 10.64
CA THR A 199 2.63 -34.80 9.45
C THR A 199 2.26 -34.05 8.17
N ALA A 200 1.22 -33.20 8.20
CA ALA A 200 0.81 -32.37 7.08
C ALA A 200 1.89 -31.33 6.74
N GLN A 201 2.42 -30.61 7.73
CA GLN A 201 3.51 -29.65 7.54
C GLN A 201 4.79 -30.34 7.03
N ALA A 202 5.19 -31.47 7.63
CA ALA A 202 6.36 -32.22 7.18
C ALA A 202 6.20 -32.76 5.76
N THR A 203 5.00 -33.21 5.38
CA THR A 203 4.70 -33.68 4.01
C THR A 203 4.77 -32.52 3.01
N CYS A 204 4.27 -31.33 3.39
CA CYS A 204 4.40 -30.11 2.61
C CYS A 204 5.86 -29.66 2.45
N GLN A 205 6.69 -29.75 3.49
CA GLN A 205 8.11 -29.39 3.39
C GLN A 205 8.93 -30.44 2.63
N ALA A 206 8.56 -31.72 2.72
CA ALA A 206 9.28 -32.84 2.10
C ALA A 206 9.28 -32.82 0.56
N ARG A 207 8.34 -32.12 -0.08
CA ARG A 207 8.23 -32.07 -1.55
C ARG A 207 9.11 -30.98 -2.20
N GLY A 208 9.86 -30.19 -1.41
CA GLY A 208 10.94 -29.35 -1.93
C GLY A 208 11.10 -28.00 -1.22
N THR A 209 12.24 -27.34 -1.47
CA THR A 209 12.59 -26.05 -0.89
C THR A 209 11.62 -24.94 -1.29
N GLY A 210 11.16 -24.17 -0.31
CA GLY A 210 10.25 -23.04 -0.50
C GLY A 210 8.77 -23.38 -0.42
N TRP A 211 8.42 -24.64 -0.14
CA TRP A 211 7.05 -25.04 0.02
C TRP A 211 6.69 -25.30 1.49
N ASP A 212 5.56 -24.75 1.93
CA ASP A 212 4.97 -24.99 3.24
C ASP A 212 3.44 -25.05 3.13
N LEU A 213 2.71 -25.18 4.24
CA LEU A 213 1.26 -25.05 4.27
C LEU A 213 0.82 -23.72 3.61
N ALA A 214 -0.36 -23.71 3.01
CA ALA A 214 -0.90 -22.55 2.32
C ALA A 214 -1.30 -21.47 3.32
N GLY A 215 -0.78 -20.26 3.13
CA GLY A 215 -1.22 -19.07 3.86
C GLY A 215 -2.24 -18.30 3.04
N VAL A 216 -3.31 -17.83 3.67
CA VAL A 216 -4.30 -16.96 3.02
C VAL A 216 -3.78 -15.52 3.09
N SER A 217 -3.26 -15.02 1.96
CA SER A 217 -2.64 -13.69 1.84
C SER A 217 -3.59 -12.60 1.33
N SER A 218 -4.71 -12.99 0.70
CA SER A 218 -5.72 -12.09 0.14
C SER A 218 -7.08 -12.79 0.02
N GLN A 219 -8.16 -12.00 -0.16
CA GLN A 219 -9.50 -12.54 -0.39
C GLN A 219 -9.56 -13.42 -1.65
N ALA A 220 -8.87 -13.02 -2.72
CA ALA A 220 -8.79 -13.82 -3.95
C ALA A 220 -8.15 -15.19 -3.69
N VAL A 221 -7.07 -15.24 -2.89
CA VAL A 221 -6.42 -16.50 -2.48
C VAL A 221 -7.36 -17.36 -1.63
N ASN A 222 -8.13 -16.75 -0.74
CA ASN A 222 -9.12 -17.48 0.07
C ASN A 222 -10.18 -18.16 -0.80
N GLU A 223 -10.77 -17.43 -1.75
CA GLU A 223 -11.78 -17.95 -2.68
C GLU A 223 -11.20 -19.07 -3.56
N PHE A 224 -9.96 -18.90 -4.03
CA PHE A 224 -9.25 -19.90 -4.82
C PHE A 224 -8.98 -21.20 -4.05
N VAL A 225 -8.46 -21.11 -2.82
CA VAL A 225 -8.17 -22.27 -1.96
C VAL A 225 -9.46 -22.98 -1.57
N THR A 226 -10.50 -22.23 -1.19
CA THR A 226 -11.82 -22.80 -0.84
C THR A 226 -12.45 -23.54 -2.03
N GLY A 227 -12.32 -22.98 -3.24
CA GLY A 227 -12.78 -23.64 -4.47
C GLY A 227 -12.05 -24.94 -4.81
N LYS A 228 -10.82 -25.15 -4.30
CA LYS A 228 -10.04 -26.38 -4.48
C LYS A 228 -10.29 -27.44 -3.42
N LEU A 229 -10.64 -27.02 -2.21
CA LEU A 229 -10.93 -27.90 -1.07
C LEU A 229 -12.35 -28.46 -1.10
N GLY A 230 -13.32 -27.74 -1.66
CA GLY A 230 -14.72 -28.16 -1.61
C GLY A 230 -15.26 -28.13 -0.17
N ASP A 231 -15.92 -29.22 0.26
CA ASP A 231 -16.48 -29.37 1.63
C ASP A 231 -15.48 -29.99 2.64
N ASP A 232 -14.27 -30.31 2.18
CA ASP A 232 -13.28 -31.08 2.91
C ASP A 232 -12.33 -30.17 3.73
N PRO A 233 -12.19 -30.37 5.06
CA PRO A 233 -11.40 -29.48 5.92
C PRO A 233 -9.89 -29.68 5.74
N ALA A 234 -9.14 -28.59 5.54
CA ALA A 234 -7.69 -28.63 5.38
C ALA A 234 -6.90 -27.80 6.40
N TRP A 235 -5.68 -28.24 6.71
CA TRP A 235 -4.69 -27.49 7.48
C TRP A 235 -4.09 -26.37 6.63
N MET A 236 -4.04 -25.15 7.18
CA MET A 236 -3.49 -23.92 6.57
C MET A 236 -2.41 -23.32 7.46
N TYR A 237 -1.46 -22.53 6.93
CA TYR A 237 -0.29 -21.96 7.61
C TYR A 237 -0.63 -20.91 8.68
N ILE A 238 -1.35 -21.27 9.73
CA ILE A 238 -1.54 -20.42 10.91
C ILE A 238 -1.68 -21.29 12.16
N THR A 239 -0.97 -20.93 13.25
CA THR A 239 -0.98 -21.67 14.52
C THR A 239 -1.30 -20.75 15.69
N ASP A 240 -2.08 -21.25 16.65
CA ASP A 240 -2.41 -20.60 17.92
C ASP A 240 -1.63 -21.26 19.07
N GLN A 241 -0.29 -21.21 19.02
CA GLN A 241 0.56 -21.84 20.06
C GLN A 241 0.89 -20.93 21.25
N GLU A 242 0.40 -19.69 21.28
CA GLU A 242 0.52 -18.80 22.45
C GLU A 242 -0.85 -18.53 23.10
N PRO A 243 -0.92 -18.22 24.41
CA PRO A 243 -2.16 -18.24 25.18
C PRO A 243 -3.16 -17.11 24.87
N ASP A 244 -2.90 -16.31 23.83
CA ASP A 244 -3.42 -14.95 23.71
C ASP A 244 -4.49 -14.79 22.60
N GLU A 245 -4.90 -15.89 21.93
CA GLU A 245 -5.94 -15.92 20.87
C GLU A 245 -5.66 -14.98 19.68
N ILE A 246 -4.40 -14.59 19.45
CA ILE A 246 -3.97 -13.75 18.33
C ILE A 246 -3.21 -14.62 17.33
N TRP A 247 -3.70 -14.66 16.10
CA TRP A 247 -3.14 -15.46 15.01
C TRP A 247 -2.00 -14.70 14.33
N GLU A 248 -0.75 -15.15 14.49
CA GLU A 248 0.44 -14.50 13.92
C GLU A 248 1.05 -15.29 12.75
N ARG A 249 1.64 -14.57 11.79
CA ARG A 249 2.54 -15.14 10.76
C ARG A 249 3.97 -14.80 11.17
N ASP A 250 4.70 -15.81 11.62
CA ASP A 250 6.15 -15.84 11.82
C ASP A 250 6.79 -14.46 12.16
N GLY A 251 6.56 -14.01 13.39
CA GLY A 251 7.45 -13.13 14.16
C GLY A 251 7.77 -11.73 13.63
N SER A 252 7.13 -11.20 12.58
CA SER A 252 7.51 -9.85 12.10
C SER A 252 6.45 -8.98 11.47
N THR A 253 5.19 -9.42 11.33
CA THR A 253 4.08 -8.51 11.01
C THR A 253 2.78 -8.96 11.64
N PRO A 254 2.07 -8.10 12.41
CA PRO A 254 0.65 -8.35 12.66
C PRO A 254 -0.05 -8.24 11.30
N ILE A 255 -0.51 -9.38 10.76
CA ILE A 255 -1.43 -9.38 9.63
C ILE A 255 -2.67 -8.69 10.15
N PHE A 256 -3.00 -7.55 9.53
CA PHE A 256 -4.26 -6.83 9.63
C PHE A 256 -5.00 -7.08 10.94
N SER A 257 -5.01 -6.08 11.83
CA SER A 257 -6.23 -5.91 12.62
C SER A 257 -7.35 -5.83 11.59
N ALA A 258 -8.07 -6.93 11.44
CA ALA A 258 -9.40 -6.94 10.89
C ALA A 258 -10.12 -5.88 11.71
N VAL A 259 -10.19 -4.67 11.14
CA VAL A 259 -11.42 -3.91 11.22
C VAL A 259 -12.46 -4.98 10.95
N TYR A 260 -13.37 -5.18 11.89
CA TYR A 260 -14.50 -6.10 11.78
C TYR A 260 -15.43 -5.78 10.58
N GLY A 261 -14.95 -5.12 9.53
CA GLY A 261 -15.40 -5.33 8.16
C GLY A 261 -14.92 -6.71 7.70
N CYS A 262 -15.51 -7.75 8.30
CA CYS A 262 -15.63 -9.01 7.60
C CYS A 262 -16.25 -8.69 6.22
N PRO A 263 -15.79 -9.29 5.11
CA PRO A 263 -16.61 -9.40 3.92
C PRO A 263 -17.73 -10.38 4.27
N VAL A 264 -18.61 -9.96 5.19
CA VAL A 264 -19.82 -10.70 5.45
C VAL A 264 -20.60 -10.52 4.18
N GLY A 265 -20.88 -11.64 3.52
CA GLY A 265 -21.64 -11.68 2.30
C GLY A 265 -22.86 -10.76 2.40
N THR A 266 -23.32 -10.35 1.23
CA THR A 266 -24.62 -9.71 0.98
C THR A 266 -25.73 -10.10 1.98
N ASP A 267 -25.71 -11.32 2.53
CA ASP A 267 -26.52 -11.84 3.63
C ASP A 267 -26.56 -11.01 4.94
N LEU A 268 -25.47 -10.45 5.46
CA LEU A 268 -25.51 -9.77 6.78
C LEU A 268 -26.00 -8.33 6.71
N ASN A 269 -25.69 -7.64 5.60
CA ASN A 269 -26.35 -6.38 5.26
C ASN A 269 -27.85 -6.59 5.03
N LEU A 270 -28.24 -7.73 4.46
CA LEU A 270 -29.64 -8.13 4.29
C LEU A 270 -30.32 -8.42 5.64
N VAL A 271 -29.62 -9.04 6.60
CA VAL A 271 -30.10 -9.20 7.98
C VAL A 271 -30.30 -7.85 8.66
N THR A 272 -29.35 -6.93 8.54
CA THR A 272 -29.48 -5.57 9.10
C THR A 272 -30.64 -4.81 8.48
N GLY A 273 -30.82 -4.93 7.16
CA GLY A 273 -31.97 -4.41 6.43
C GLY A 273 -33.29 -5.01 6.91
N LEU A 274 -33.36 -6.33 7.08
CA LEU A 274 -34.53 -7.04 7.61
C LEU A 274 -34.87 -6.63 9.04
N CYS A 275 -33.89 -6.55 9.94
CA CYS A 275 -34.10 -6.11 11.32
C CYS A 275 -34.58 -4.66 11.37
N THR A 276 -34.01 -3.79 10.54
CA THR A 276 -34.44 -2.40 10.42
C THR A 276 -35.87 -2.32 9.87
N ALA A 277 -36.20 -3.11 8.85
CA ALA A 277 -37.54 -3.16 8.26
C ALA A 277 -38.60 -3.67 9.25
N ILE A 278 -38.32 -4.76 9.98
CA ILE A 278 -39.22 -5.29 11.01
C ILE A 278 -39.45 -4.25 12.11
N THR A 279 -38.40 -3.58 12.56
CA THR A 279 -38.50 -2.53 13.59
C THR A 279 -39.31 -1.35 13.10
N SER A 280 -39.14 -0.96 11.82
CA SER A 280 -39.84 0.17 11.21
C SER A 280 -41.35 -0.06 11.03
N ILE A 281 -41.81 -1.32 10.99
CA ILE A 281 -43.25 -1.63 10.97
C ILE A 281 -43.92 -1.22 12.29
N TYR A 282 -43.23 -1.40 13.42
CA TYR A 282 -43.75 -1.06 14.74
C TYR A 282 -43.43 0.38 15.15
N LEU A 283 -42.31 0.92 14.68
CA LEU A 283 -41.80 2.26 14.99
C LEU A 283 -41.38 2.98 13.70
N PRO A 284 -42.32 3.53 12.92
CA PRO A 284 -42.02 4.16 11.64
C PRO A 284 -41.11 5.40 11.77
N GLU A 285 -41.12 6.07 12.92
CA GLU A 285 -40.30 7.25 13.19
C GLU A 285 -38.79 6.94 13.30
N VAL A 286 -38.42 5.66 13.38
CA VAL A 286 -37.01 5.23 13.30
C VAL A 286 -36.45 5.44 11.89
N MET A 287 -37.31 5.46 10.86
CA MET A 287 -36.89 5.66 9.47
C MET A 287 -36.34 7.07 9.25
N GLY A 288 -35.18 7.16 8.60
CA GLY A 288 -34.53 8.42 8.27
C GLY A 288 -33.76 9.07 9.42
N VAL A 289 -33.44 10.36 9.25
CA VAL A 289 -32.56 11.10 10.19
C VAL A 289 -33.29 11.39 11.51
N GLY A 290 -34.62 11.51 11.48
CA GLY A 290 -35.46 11.74 12.67
C GLY A 290 -35.73 13.22 12.98
N TYR A 291 -35.58 14.13 12.01
CA TYR A 291 -35.87 15.56 12.19
C TYR A 291 -37.32 15.82 12.59
N ASP A 292 -38.26 15.02 12.10
CA ASP A 292 -39.68 15.18 12.43
C ASP A 292 -39.92 14.95 13.93
N SER A 293 -39.34 13.89 14.50
CA SER A 293 -39.45 13.62 15.94
C SER A 293 -38.70 14.64 16.78
N VAL A 294 -37.54 15.12 16.32
CA VAL A 294 -36.81 16.18 17.03
C VAL A 294 -37.62 17.48 17.02
N ASN A 295 -38.25 17.83 15.89
CA ASN A 295 -39.10 19.01 15.78
C ASN A 295 -40.34 18.95 16.67
N THR A 296 -41.01 17.79 16.77
CA THR A 296 -42.15 17.63 17.69
C THR A 296 -41.72 17.78 19.16
N TRP A 297 -40.55 17.24 19.51
CA TRP A 297 -40.01 17.43 20.86
C TRP A 297 -39.58 18.87 21.16
N LEU A 298 -39.05 19.59 20.18
CA LEU A 298 -38.73 21.01 20.31
C LEU A 298 -39.99 21.86 20.52
N GLN A 299 -41.12 21.44 19.98
CA GLN A 299 -42.44 22.06 20.21
C GLN A 299 -43.04 21.68 21.58
N GLY A 300 -42.41 20.75 22.31
CA GLY A 300 -42.85 20.30 23.63
C GLY A 300 -43.89 19.17 23.61
N GLU A 301 -44.19 18.61 22.43
CA GLU A 301 -45.08 17.46 22.29
C GLU A 301 -44.30 16.16 22.54
N VAL A 302 -44.45 15.61 23.74
CA VAL A 302 -43.62 14.48 24.19
C VAL A 302 -44.47 13.32 24.67
N ILE A 303 -44.29 12.18 24.00
CA ILE A 303 -44.81 10.88 24.45
C ILE A 303 -43.62 10.07 24.97
N VAL A 304 -43.37 10.12 26.29
CA VAL A 304 -42.17 9.55 26.92
C VAL A 304 -41.93 8.09 26.54
N GLY A 305 -43.00 7.27 26.52
CA GLY A 305 -42.89 5.86 26.15
C GLY A 305 -42.39 5.65 24.72
N LEU A 306 -42.87 6.47 23.77
CA LEU A 306 -42.42 6.45 22.38
C LEU A 306 -40.98 6.95 22.28
N THR A 307 -40.64 8.07 22.95
CA THR A 307 -39.27 8.63 22.93
C THR A 307 -38.23 7.64 23.44
N VAL A 308 -38.51 6.92 24.53
CA VAL A 308 -37.59 5.90 25.08
C VAL A 308 -37.48 4.70 24.14
N ALA A 309 -38.59 4.26 23.54
CA ALA A 309 -38.57 3.18 22.54
C ALA A 309 -37.74 3.56 21.31
N LEU A 310 -37.90 4.79 20.81
CA LEU A 310 -37.12 5.32 19.68
C LEU A 310 -35.64 5.48 20.01
N LEU A 311 -35.30 5.90 21.24
CA LEU A 311 -33.91 5.98 21.71
C LEU A 311 -33.24 4.61 21.67
N LEU A 312 -33.88 3.58 22.25
CA LEU A 312 -33.33 2.22 22.28
C LEU A 312 -33.23 1.62 20.88
N ALA A 313 -34.26 1.80 20.05
CA ALA A 313 -34.25 1.34 18.66
C ALA A 313 -33.11 1.99 17.86
N LYS A 314 -32.96 3.32 17.93
CA LYS A 314 -31.86 4.03 17.25
C LYS A 314 -30.49 3.61 17.76
N LEU A 315 -30.30 3.41 19.07
CA LEU A 315 -29.02 2.98 19.63
C LEU A 315 -28.59 1.63 19.06
N VAL A 316 -29.50 0.64 19.07
CA VAL A 316 -29.21 -0.71 18.58
C VAL A 316 -29.00 -0.70 17.05
N LEU A 317 -29.91 -0.08 16.29
CA LEU A 317 -29.84 -0.09 14.83
C LEU A 317 -28.66 0.70 14.28
N SER A 318 -28.35 1.87 14.87
CA SER A 318 -27.20 2.67 14.42
C SER A 318 -25.87 2.02 14.80
N GLY A 319 -25.78 1.41 16.00
CA GLY A 319 -24.61 0.62 16.39
C GLY A 319 -24.40 -0.59 15.46
N TRP A 320 -25.48 -1.28 15.10
CA TRP A 320 -25.40 -2.43 14.21
C TRP A 320 -25.04 -2.02 12.78
N ALA A 321 -25.63 -0.94 12.25
CA ALA A 321 -25.29 -0.38 10.95
C ALA A 321 -23.83 0.09 10.88
N ALA A 322 -23.32 0.70 11.96
CA ALA A 322 -21.92 1.11 12.07
C ALA A 322 -20.97 -0.08 12.08
N ALA A 323 -21.32 -1.16 12.80
CA ALA A 323 -20.53 -2.38 12.87
C ALA A 323 -20.46 -3.12 11.51
N MET A 324 -21.51 -3.02 10.70
CA MET A 324 -21.60 -3.64 9.38
C MET A 324 -20.89 -2.85 8.27
N GLY A 325 -20.32 -1.68 8.58
CA GLY A 325 -19.68 -0.84 7.58
C GLY A 325 -20.65 -0.22 6.58
N PHE A 326 -21.93 -0.02 6.96
CA PHE A 326 -22.90 0.63 6.08
C PHE A 326 -22.44 2.06 5.74
N PRO A 327 -22.43 2.49 4.46
CA PRO A 327 -22.00 3.83 4.06
C PRO A 327 -23.02 4.87 4.53
N GLY A 328 -22.86 5.34 5.76
CA GLY A 328 -23.78 6.27 6.42
C GLY A 328 -23.11 7.07 7.54
N GLY A 329 -23.55 8.31 7.73
CA GLY A 329 -23.02 9.19 8.77
C GLY A 329 -23.60 8.90 10.16
N LEU A 330 -22.76 8.92 11.20
CA LEU A 330 -23.18 8.72 12.61
C LEU A 330 -23.64 10.00 13.32
N ILE A 331 -23.45 11.16 12.68
CA ILE A 331 -23.80 12.46 13.26
C ILE A 331 -25.32 12.56 13.50
N GLY A 332 -26.14 12.23 12.51
CA GLY A 332 -27.61 12.30 12.63
C GLY A 332 -28.18 11.43 13.76
N PRO A 333 -27.87 10.12 13.82
CA PRO A 333 -28.28 9.26 14.92
C PRO A 333 -27.81 9.76 16.30
N SER A 334 -26.58 10.27 16.41
CA SER A 334 -26.04 10.79 17.67
C SER A 334 -26.80 12.03 18.17
N LEU A 335 -27.16 12.95 17.27
CA LEU A 335 -27.98 14.11 17.60
C LEU A 335 -29.37 13.69 18.05
N PHE A 336 -30.01 12.76 17.33
CA PHE A 336 -31.33 12.24 17.67
C PHE A 336 -31.36 11.60 19.07
N MET A 337 -30.37 10.75 19.37
CA MET A 337 -30.25 10.10 20.68
C MET A 337 -30.03 11.14 21.79
N GLY A 338 -29.21 12.17 21.54
CA GLY A 338 -29.01 13.28 22.46
C GLY A 338 -30.29 14.08 22.72
N ALA A 339 -31.06 14.38 21.66
CA ALA A 339 -32.36 15.03 21.78
C ALA A 339 -33.33 14.21 22.63
N ALA A 340 -33.44 12.90 22.36
CA ALA A 340 -34.35 12.01 23.07
C ALA A 340 -34.03 11.95 24.58
N ILE A 341 -32.74 11.81 24.93
CA ILE A 341 -32.30 11.83 26.34
C ILE A 341 -32.61 13.19 26.99
N GLY A 342 -32.30 14.28 26.30
CA GLY A 342 -32.58 15.63 26.79
C GLY A 342 -34.06 15.87 27.05
N VAL A 343 -34.93 15.43 26.15
CA VAL A 343 -36.39 15.55 26.27
C VAL A 343 -36.93 14.74 27.44
N VAL A 344 -36.45 13.50 27.61
CA VAL A 344 -36.80 12.67 28.77
C VAL A 344 -36.35 13.34 30.08
N MET A 345 -35.16 13.92 30.12
CA MET A 345 -34.69 14.69 31.29
C MET A 345 -35.53 15.95 31.53
N GLY A 346 -35.94 16.66 30.48
CA GLY A 346 -36.83 17.83 30.57
C GLY A 346 -38.19 17.46 31.14
N GLN A 347 -38.77 16.34 30.70
CA GLN A 347 -40.03 15.83 31.21
C GLN A 347 -39.92 15.30 32.64
N LEU A 348 -38.80 14.68 33.00
CA LEU A 348 -38.53 14.28 34.38
C LEU A 348 -38.41 15.51 35.29
N SER A 349 -37.79 16.59 34.79
CA SER A 349 -37.66 17.85 35.51
C SER A 349 -39.02 18.52 35.74
N SER A 350 -39.93 18.48 34.75
CA SER A 350 -41.28 19.03 34.89
C SER A 350 -42.13 18.25 35.92
N TYR A 351 -41.87 16.95 36.06
CA TYR A 351 -42.49 16.13 37.09
C TYR A 351 -41.97 16.48 38.50
N PHE A 352 -40.65 16.64 38.68
CA PHE A 352 -40.06 16.95 39.99
C PHE A 352 -40.26 18.40 40.43
N MET A 353 -40.33 19.35 39.49
CA MET A 353 -40.46 20.78 39.77
C MET A 353 -41.61 21.42 38.98
N PRO A 354 -42.88 21.10 39.30
CA PRO A 354 -44.04 21.53 38.52
C PRO A 354 -44.31 23.04 38.56
N HIS A 355 -43.75 23.77 39.53
CA HIS A 355 -43.95 25.22 39.68
C HIS A 355 -42.90 26.08 38.98
N TYR A 356 -41.87 25.47 38.37
CA TYR A 356 -40.84 26.20 37.62
C TYR A 356 -41.16 26.16 36.11
N PRO A 357 -41.06 27.27 35.37
CA PRO A 357 -41.30 27.27 33.93
C PRO A 357 -40.18 26.51 33.21
N ILE A 358 -40.45 25.25 32.89
CA ILE A 358 -39.51 24.35 32.20
C ILE A 358 -39.87 24.31 30.72
N ASN A 359 -38.93 24.69 29.87
CA ASN A 359 -39.02 24.49 28.43
C ASN A 359 -38.38 23.15 28.06
N ILE A 360 -39.16 22.20 27.56
CA ILE A 360 -38.65 20.86 27.24
C ILE A 360 -37.72 20.89 26.03
N GLY A 361 -38.03 21.72 25.03
CA GLY A 361 -37.17 21.93 23.86
C GLY A 361 -35.77 22.44 24.21
N PHE A 362 -35.66 23.24 25.28
CA PHE A 362 -34.36 23.67 25.81
C PHE A 362 -33.47 22.49 26.23
N TYR A 363 -34.03 21.51 26.95
CA TYR A 363 -33.28 20.32 27.34
C TYR A 363 -32.94 19.41 26.15
N ALA A 364 -33.83 19.33 25.15
CA ALA A 364 -33.56 18.62 23.90
C ALA A 364 -32.30 19.17 23.22
N MET A 365 -32.19 20.50 23.11
CA MET A 365 -31.04 21.17 22.47
C MET A 365 -29.74 20.93 23.23
N LEU A 366 -29.76 21.02 24.57
CA LEU A 366 -28.59 20.70 25.39
C LEU A 366 -28.13 19.25 25.21
N GLY A 367 -29.08 18.30 25.17
CA GLY A 367 -28.79 16.89 24.95
C GLY A 367 -28.19 16.60 23.57
N MET A 368 -28.70 17.25 22.52
CA MET A 368 -28.14 17.16 21.16
C MET A 368 -26.66 17.56 21.13
N GLY A 369 -26.35 18.75 21.67
CA GLY A 369 -24.98 19.26 21.69
C GLY A 369 -24.03 18.41 22.53
N ALA A 370 -24.47 17.99 23.72
CA ALA A 370 -23.67 17.17 24.62
C ALA A 370 -23.32 15.80 24.01
N MET A 371 -24.28 15.14 23.36
CA MET A 371 -24.04 13.84 22.72
C MET A 371 -23.13 13.95 21.50
N MET A 372 -23.36 14.95 20.64
CA MET A 372 -22.49 15.21 19.48
C MET A 372 -21.04 15.51 19.92
N ALA A 373 -20.86 16.38 20.93
CA ALA A 373 -19.53 16.72 21.43
C ALA A 373 -18.77 15.49 21.95
N SER A 374 -19.47 14.62 22.68
CA SER A 374 -18.88 13.45 23.33
C SER A 374 -18.50 12.36 22.32
N VAL A 375 -19.37 12.09 21.33
CA VAL A 375 -19.12 11.07 20.30
C VAL A 375 -18.02 11.49 19.34
N LEU A 376 -18.02 12.76 18.91
CA LEU A 376 -17.06 13.28 17.93
C LEU A 376 -15.75 13.77 18.55
N ARG A 377 -15.71 13.97 19.88
CA ARG A 377 -14.66 14.72 20.61
C ARG A 377 -14.40 16.12 20.01
N ALA A 378 -15.47 16.85 19.73
CA ALA A 378 -15.42 18.18 19.11
C ALA A 378 -16.32 19.20 19.85
N PRO A 379 -15.98 19.60 21.09
CA PRO A 379 -16.86 20.41 21.94
C PRO A 379 -17.15 21.81 21.39
N LEU A 380 -16.16 22.49 20.80
CA LEU A 380 -16.36 23.82 20.20
C LEU A 380 -17.25 23.77 18.95
N ALA A 381 -17.08 22.74 18.12
CA ALA A 381 -17.91 22.54 16.93
C ALA A 381 -19.37 22.23 17.31
N ALA A 382 -19.59 21.39 18.33
CA ALA A 382 -20.93 21.10 18.83
C ALA A 382 -21.61 22.34 19.42
N LEU A 383 -20.87 23.18 20.16
CA LEU A 383 -21.40 24.44 20.70
C LEU A 383 -21.80 25.40 19.57
N MET A 384 -20.97 25.52 18.53
CA MET A 384 -21.28 26.36 17.36
C MET A 384 -22.49 25.83 16.59
N ALA A 385 -22.56 24.51 16.34
CA ALA A 385 -23.71 23.89 15.68
C ALA A 385 -25.02 24.12 16.47
N LEU A 386 -24.94 24.06 17.80
CA LEU A 386 -26.08 24.36 18.67
C LEU A 386 -26.50 25.83 18.54
N LEU A 387 -25.56 26.77 18.41
CA LEU A 387 -25.88 28.17 18.17
C LEU A 387 -26.54 28.41 16.83
N GLU A 388 -25.98 27.83 15.76
CA GLU A 388 -26.49 28.00 14.39
C GLU A 388 -27.90 27.42 14.25
N LEU A 389 -28.15 26.24 14.81
CA LEU A 389 -29.45 25.59 14.72
C LEU A 389 -30.55 26.32 15.50
N THR A 390 -30.19 27.03 16.57
CA THR A 390 -31.14 27.61 17.52
C THR A 390 -31.25 29.13 17.43
N ALA A 391 -30.26 29.77 16.79
CA ALA A 391 -30.11 31.22 16.68
C ALA A 391 -30.26 31.98 18.01
N ASN A 392 -30.00 31.32 19.16
CA ASN A 392 -30.23 31.90 20.48
C ASN A 392 -28.96 31.86 21.35
N PRO A 393 -28.28 33.00 21.57
CA PRO A 393 -27.03 33.07 22.33
C PRO A 393 -27.21 32.76 23.83
N ASN A 394 -28.43 32.78 24.36
CA ASN A 394 -28.69 32.43 25.76
C ASN A 394 -28.43 30.94 26.05
N LEU A 395 -28.34 30.10 25.01
CA LEU A 395 -28.02 28.68 25.12
C LEU A 395 -26.52 28.39 25.29
N ILE A 396 -25.64 29.36 25.06
CA ILE A 396 -24.18 29.14 25.05
C ILE A 396 -23.69 28.67 26.41
N LEU A 397 -23.99 29.42 27.47
CA LEU A 397 -23.49 29.14 28.82
C LEU A 397 -23.96 27.75 29.35
N PRO A 398 -25.26 27.42 29.33
CA PRO A 398 -25.71 26.10 29.77
C PRO A 398 -25.26 24.98 28.83
N GLY A 399 -25.19 25.24 27.52
CA GLY A 399 -24.69 24.31 26.51
C GLY A 399 -23.23 23.94 26.72
N MET A 400 -22.38 24.93 26.94
CA MET A 400 -20.95 24.75 27.19
C MET A 400 -20.71 23.90 28.44
N LEU A 401 -21.45 24.15 29.53
CA LEU A 401 -21.34 23.37 30.76
C LEU A 401 -21.72 21.90 30.52
N ALA A 402 -22.84 21.64 29.84
CA ALA A 402 -23.27 20.27 29.53
C ALA A 402 -22.27 19.55 28.60
N ILE A 403 -21.80 20.23 27.55
CA ILE A 403 -20.85 19.72 26.57
C ILE A 403 -19.50 19.38 27.22
N VAL A 404 -18.96 20.27 28.05
CA VAL A 404 -17.66 20.06 28.70
C VAL A 404 -17.73 18.90 29.68
N ILE A 405 -18.77 18.83 30.52
CA ILE A 405 -18.93 17.72 31.47
C ILE A 405 -19.05 16.39 30.73
N ALA A 406 -19.88 16.33 29.68
CA ALA A 406 -20.05 15.11 28.91
C ALA A 406 -18.74 14.67 28.22
N SER A 407 -18.00 15.63 27.63
CA SER A 407 -16.72 15.37 26.96
C SER A 407 -15.65 14.88 27.95
N LEU A 408 -15.52 15.53 29.11
CA LEU A 408 -14.58 15.12 30.16
C LEU A 408 -14.93 13.76 30.74
N THR A 409 -16.22 13.45 30.88
CA THR A 409 -16.65 12.13 31.37
C THR A 409 -16.21 11.04 30.40
N VAL A 410 -16.40 11.24 29.10
CA VAL A 410 -15.94 10.27 28.09
C VAL A 410 -14.41 10.19 28.00
N SER A 411 -13.69 11.31 28.13
CA SER A 411 -12.23 11.33 28.00
C SER A 411 -11.50 10.82 29.24
N GLU A 412 -11.86 11.28 30.43
CA GLU A 412 -11.12 11.03 31.67
C GLU A 412 -11.66 9.85 32.48
N VAL A 413 -12.96 9.56 32.39
CA VAL A 413 -13.54 8.44 33.15
C VAL A 413 -13.49 7.18 32.30
N PHE A 414 -14.05 7.23 31.10
CA PHE A 414 -14.16 6.06 30.24
C PHE A 414 -12.94 5.82 29.34
N HIS A 415 -12.06 6.81 29.18
CA HIS A 415 -10.87 6.70 28.33
C HIS A 415 -11.16 6.29 26.87
N LEU A 416 -12.37 6.57 26.38
CA LEU A 416 -12.83 6.11 25.06
C LEU A 416 -12.41 7.10 23.95
N PRO A 417 -11.75 6.65 22.87
CA PRO A 417 -11.36 7.52 21.75
C PRO A 417 -12.59 8.08 20.99
N SER A 418 -12.38 9.08 20.13
CA SER A 418 -13.43 9.58 19.23
C SER A 418 -13.86 8.50 18.24
N ILE A 419 -15.11 8.55 17.79
CA ILE A 419 -15.63 7.58 16.82
C ILE A 419 -14.81 7.56 15.52
N PHE A 420 -14.35 8.72 15.05
CA PHE A 420 -13.50 8.80 13.85
C PHE A 420 -12.15 8.11 14.02
N ARG A 421 -11.57 8.16 15.23
CA ARG A 421 -10.33 7.43 15.52
C ARG A 421 -10.55 5.92 15.53
N VAL A 422 -11.70 5.46 16.05
CA VAL A 422 -12.07 4.04 16.01
C VAL A 422 -12.31 3.56 14.57
N GLN A 423 -13.04 4.34 13.76
CA GLN A 423 -13.35 3.97 12.38
C GLN A 423 -12.14 4.00 11.44
N THR A 424 -11.24 4.96 11.61
CA THR A 424 -10.05 5.07 10.76
C THR A 424 -8.95 4.08 11.14
N ASN A 425 -9.03 3.46 12.32
CA ASN A 425 -8.00 2.61 12.92
C ASN A 425 -6.58 3.21 12.82
N LEU A 426 -6.49 4.54 12.70
CA LEU A 426 -5.23 5.24 12.65
C LEU A 426 -4.72 5.32 14.08
N ALA A 427 -3.78 4.43 14.39
CA ALA A 427 -2.91 4.58 15.54
C ALA A 427 -2.01 5.79 15.30
N ILE A 428 -2.56 7.00 15.47
CA ILE A 428 -1.75 8.20 15.61
C ILE A 428 -1.03 8.02 16.94
N ASN A 429 0.18 7.47 16.87
CA ASN A 429 1.03 7.26 18.03
C ASN A 429 1.47 8.66 18.49
N GLN A 430 0.78 9.19 19.49
CA GLN A 430 0.97 10.55 20.00
C GLN A 430 2.23 10.67 20.87
N ASN A 431 3.25 9.84 20.62
CA ASN A 431 4.50 9.97 21.34
C ASN A 431 5.10 11.33 20.93
N PRO A 432 5.22 12.30 21.85
CA PRO A 432 5.67 13.64 21.51
C PRO A 432 7.04 13.63 20.82
N VAL A 433 7.85 12.60 21.10
CA VAL A 433 9.15 12.37 20.45
C VAL A 433 9.00 12.02 18.97
N GLN A 434 8.12 11.08 18.62
CA GLN A 434 7.85 10.72 17.22
C GLN A 434 7.23 11.90 16.45
N GLN A 435 6.40 12.69 17.12
CA GLN A 435 5.83 13.90 16.53
C GLN A 435 6.89 14.98 16.26
N LEU A 436 7.88 15.13 17.15
CA LEU A 436 9.02 16.02 16.93
C LEU A 436 9.89 15.53 15.76
N LEU A 437 10.24 14.24 15.74
CA LEU A 437 11.06 13.65 14.66
C LEU A 437 10.38 13.72 13.29
N ARG A 438 9.05 13.63 13.23
CA ARG A 438 8.28 13.84 11.99
C ARG A 438 8.28 15.30 11.52
N ASN A 439 8.48 16.26 12.41
CA ASN A 439 8.47 17.68 12.10
C ASN A 439 9.86 18.26 11.82
N THR A 440 10.94 17.50 12.07
CA THR A 440 12.31 17.89 11.78
C THR A 440 12.79 17.17 10.50
N TRP A 441 13.36 17.93 9.58
CA TRP A 441 13.89 17.41 8.31
C TRP A 441 15.32 16.93 8.48
N VAL A 442 15.69 15.87 7.76
CA VAL A 442 17.07 15.34 7.74
C VAL A 442 18.07 16.44 7.37
N GLY A 443 17.71 17.32 6.43
CA GLY A 443 18.55 18.44 6.01
C GLY A 443 18.91 19.44 7.11
N GLN A 444 18.20 19.48 8.25
CA GLN A 444 18.51 20.36 9.37
C GLN A 444 19.56 19.79 10.33
N VAL A 445 19.75 18.47 10.34
CA VAL A 445 20.63 17.76 11.28
C VAL A 445 21.85 17.14 10.60
N MET A 446 21.79 16.90 9.29
CA MET A 446 22.88 16.28 8.54
C MET A 446 24.20 17.07 8.65
N SER A 447 25.32 16.34 8.63
CA SER A 447 26.66 16.91 8.53
C SER A 447 27.10 16.99 7.07
N GLN A 448 27.82 18.05 6.73
CA GLN A 448 28.49 18.24 5.43
C GLN A 448 30.00 17.99 5.51
N ASP A 449 30.49 17.47 6.65
CA ASP A 449 31.91 17.21 6.89
C ASP A 449 32.35 15.86 6.28
N PHE A 450 32.26 15.78 4.95
CA PHE A 450 32.69 14.62 4.18
C PHE A 450 33.19 15.04 2.78
N ASN A 451 34.04 14.22 2.19
CA ASN A 451 34.42 14.34 0.77
C ASN A 451 34.03 13.08 0.01
N THR A 452 33.61 13.24 -1.24
CA THR A 452 33.30 12.12 -2.13
C THR A 452 34.54 11.69 -2.91
N SER A 453 34.75 10.38 -3.01
CA SER A 453 35.87 9.79 -3.73
C SER A 453 35.44 8.55 -4.51
N PRO A 454 35.97 8.33 -5.74
CA PRO A 454 35.92 7.02 -6.36
C PRO A 454 36.79 6.02 -5.58
N ARG A 455 36.63 4.72 -5.89
CA ARG A 455 37.40 3.64 -5.26
C ARG A 455 38.92 3.77 -5.47
N LEU A 456 39.34 4.12 -6.68
CA LEU A 456 40.74 4.28 -7.05
C LEU A 456 41.08 5.77 -7.13
N ILE A 457 42.07 6.22 -6.35
CA ILE A 457 42.50 7.63 -6.34
C ILE A 457 44.00 7.79 -6.53
N ASN A 458 44.40 8.86 -7.22
CA ASN A 458 45.80 9.24 -7.33
C ASN A 458 46.31 9.89 -6.04
N LEU A 459 47.62 9.79 -5.79
CA LEU A 459 48.28 10.38 -4.62
C LEU A 459 47.99 11.89 -4.46
N VAL A 460 48.04 12.63 -5.56
CA VAL A 460 47.79 14.09 -5.58
C VAL A 460 46.35 14.40 -5.19
N SER A 461 45.39 13.63 -5.70
CA SER A 461 43.97 13.78 -5.36
C SER A 461 43.71 13.44 -3.89
N ALA A 462 44.35 12.39 -3.38
CA ALA A 462 44.26 11.99 -1.98
C ALA A 462 44.80 13.09 -1.03
N GLN A 463 45.95 13.68 -1.35
CA GLN A 463 46.52 14.81 -0.60
C GLN A 463 45.64 16.06 -0.67
N LEU A 464 45.05 16.35 -1.83
CA LEU A 464 44.11 17.47 -2.00
C LEU A 464 42.86 17.26 -1.13
N MET A 465 42.28 16.04 -1.13
CA MET A 465 41.14 15.72 -0.28
C MET A 465 41.45 15.88 1.22
N LEU A 466 42.64 15.45 1.67
CA LEU A 466 43.08 15.61 3.06
C LEU A 466 43.41 17.05 3.43
N SER A 467 43.78 17.90 2.47
CA SER A 467 44.05 19.32 2.73
C SER A 467 42.81 20.08 3.24
N HIS A 468 41.61 19.62 2.87
CA HIS A 468 40.34 20.15 3.35
C HIS A 468 39.92 19.60 4.73
N GLN A 469 40.70 18.67 5.30
CA GLN A 469 40.46 18.03 6.61
C GLN A 469 39.03 17.49 6.82
N PRO A 470 38.43 16.76 5.85
CA PRO A 470 37.11 16.17 6.06
C PRO A 470 37.19 15.10 7.16
N ALA A 471 36.15 14.94 7.97
CA ALA A 471 36.09 13.81 8.91
C ALA A 471 35.88 12.47 8.18
N TRP A 472 35.06 12.47 7.13
CA TRP A 472 34.64 11.27 6.41
C TRP A 472 34.95 11.32 4.91
N ILE A 473 35.17 10.15 4.32
CA ILE A 473 35.32 9.95 2.89
C ILE A 473 34.24 8.98 2.45
N PHE A 474 33.38 9.43 1.53
CA PHE A 474 32.30 8.64 0.97
C PHE A 474 32.72 8.00 -0.35
N LEU A 475 32.61 6.67 -0.43
CA LEU A 475 32.79 5.89 -1.65
C LEU A 475 31.43 5.66 -2.33
N GLU A 476 31.13 6.47 -3.35
CA GLU A 476 29.84 6.43 -4.07
C GLU A 476 29.49 5.05 -4.62
N THR A 477 30.46 4.38 -5.24
CA THR A 477 30.24 3.11 -5.94
C THR A 477 29.98 1.95 -4.98
N GLU A 478 30.60 1.99 -3.80
CA GLU A 478 30.58 0.88 -2.84
C GLU A 478 29.61 1.14 -1.68
N GLN A 479 28.98 2.32 -1.64
CA GLN A 479 28.09 2.78 -0.56
C GLN A 479 28.70 2.58 0.84
N GLN A 480 29.95 3.05 1.01
CA GLN A 480 30.71 2.93 2.25
C GLN A 480 31.31 4.26 2.67
N LEU A 481 31.32 4.53 3.97
CA LEU A 481 32.06 5.63 4.59
C LEU A 481 33.36 5.11 5.22
N LEU A 482 34.43 5.83 4.98
CA LEU A 482 35.73 5.69 5.64
C LEU A 482 36.10 6.95 6.41
N LEU A 483 36.93 6.79 7.45
CA LEU A 483 37.55 7.92 8.15
C LEU A 483 38.71 8.47 7.33
N SER A 484 38.85 9.80 7.29
CA SER A 484 39.99 10.45 6.62
C SER A 484 41.34 10.11 7.26
N SER A 485 41.34 9.80 8.56
CA SER A 485 42.53 9.38 9.31
C SER A 485 43.13 8.07 8.76
N ASP A 486 42.30 7.15 8.27
CA ASP A 486 42.77 5.89 7.70
C ASP A 486 43.53 6.12 6.38
N LEU A 487 43.03 7.03 5.54
CA LEU A 487 43.71 7.45 4.32
C LEU A 487 45.02 8.20 4.65
N ALA A 488 44.99 9.12 5.62
CA ALA A 488 46.18 9.86 6.04
C ALA A 488 47.29 8.92 6.54
N ARG A 489 46.94 7.94 7.38
CA ARG A 489 47.86 6.92 7.89
C ARG A 489 48.44 6.04 6.77
N PHE A 490 47.63 5.71 5.77
CA PHE A 490 48.11 4.94 4.62
C PHE A 490 49.17 5.71 3.83
N ILE A 491 48.93 7.00 3.58
CA ILE A 491 49.85 7.89 2.88
C ILE A 491 51.17 8.04 3.66
N GLU A 492 51.11 8.27 4.97
CA GLU A 492 52.30 8.42 5.82
C GLU A 492 53.18 7.17 5.83
N ASN A 493 52.58 5.98 5.82
CA ASN A 493 53.33 4.72 5.80
C ASN A 493 53.98 4.39 4.44
N HIS A 494 53.56 5.03 3.35
CA HIS A 494 54.02 4.73 1.98
C HIS A 494 54.78 5.88 1.30
N ILE A 495 54.75 7.10 1.86
CA ILE A 495 55.57 8.23 1.40
C ILE A 495 56.74 8.44 2.37
N ASP A 496 57.96 8.13 1.96
CA ASP A 496 59.17 8.49 2.71
C ASP A 496 59.57 9.95 2.35
N PRO A 497 59.62 10.91 3.30
CA PRO A 497 59.83 12.34 3.01
C PRO A 497 61.27 12.72 2.59
N HIS A 498 62.18 11.76 2.37
CA HIS A 498 63.62 12.02 2.25
C HIS A 498 64.28 11.76 0.88
N GLU A 499 63.52 11.52 -0.21
CA GLU A 499 64.13 11.15 -1.50
C GLU A 499 64.44 12.32 -2.47
N ASN A 500 64.52 13.56 -1.98
CA ASN A 500 64.91 14.71 -2.83
C ASN A 500 66.30 15.29 -2.56
N ASP A 501 67.07 14.76 -1.61
CA ASP A 501 68.45 15.21 -1.36
C ASP A 501 69.35 14.04 -0.96
N SER A 502 69.95 13.35 -1.94
CA SER A 502 71.39 13.03 -1.97
C SER A 502 71.73 11.89 -2.93
N ALA A 503 72.60 12.22 -3.89
CA ALA A 503 73.46 11.25 -4.55
C ALA A 503 74.37 10.57 -3.51
N ASN A 504 74.61 9.27 -3.71
CA ASN A 504 75.55 8.37 -3.02
C ASN A 504 75.12 7.89 -1.63
N THR A 505 74.88 6.58 -1.49
CA THR A 505 75.83 5.61 -0.88
C THR A 505 75.21 4.20 -0.93
N GLU A 506 75.99 3.24 -1.42
CA GLU A 506 75.67 1.81 -1.37
C GLU A 506 75.50 1.30 0.07
N LYS A 507 74.38 0.62 0.36
CA LYS A 507 74.32 -0.65 1.12
C LYS A 507 72.88 -1.13 1.38
N SER A 508 72.61 -2.35 0.88
CA SER A 508 71.79 -3.41 1.47
C SER A 508 70.57 -3.03 2.34
N ASN A 509 69.38 -3.08 1.75
CA ASN A 509 68.21 -3.76 2.32
C ASN A 509 67.15 -3.96 1.23
N ALA A 510 66.94 -5.21 0.83
CA ALA A 510 66.11 -5.58 -0.32
C ALA A 510 64.59 -5.70 0.00
N ASP A 511 64.11 -5.15 1.12
CA ASP A 511 62.72 -5.35 1.60
C ASP A 511 61.96 -4.04 1.93
N ARG A 512 62.37 -2.88 1.41
CA ARG A 512 61.68 -1.60 1.69
C ARG A 512 61.44 -0.69 0.48
N PHE A 513 61.26 -1.28 -0.70
CA PHE A 513 60.88 -0.51 -1.89
C PHE A 513 59.57 -1.04 -2.46
N ASN A 514 58.46 -0.69 -1.81
CA ASN A 514 57.18 -0.69 -2.51
C ASN A 514 57.10 0.66 -3.23
N PRO A 515 57.20 0.71 -4.57
CA PRO A 515 56.97 1.96 -5.29
C PRO A 515 55.58 2.47 -4.91
N VAL A 516 55.46 3.78 -4.65
CA VAL A 516 54.16 4.40 -4.37
C VAL A 516 53.21 3.99 -5.50
N PRO A 517 52.12 3.26 -5.19
CA PRO A 517 51.22 2.84 -6.24
C PRO A 517 50.65 4.09 -6.91
N LEU A 518 50.65 4.11 -8.25
CA LEU A 518 50.12 5.24 -9.03
C LEU A 518 48.66 5.55 -8.66
N GLU A 519 47.93 4.52 -8.23
CA GLU A 519 46.55 4.57 -7.78
C GLU A 519 46.42 3.86 -6.42
N ILE A 520 45.78 4.52 -5.46
CA ILE A 520 45.44 4.01 -4.12
C ILE A 520 44.04 3.42 -4.20
N ASP A 521 43.89 2.14 -3.89
CA ASP A 521 42.57 1.51 -3.73
C ASP A 521 42.03 1.79 -2.31
N CYS A 522 41.06 2.69 -2.22
CA CYS A 522 40.39 3.05 -0.97
C CYS A 522 39.68 1.85 -0.33
N LEU A 523 39.32 0.82 -1.10
CA LEU A 523 38.71 -0.41 -0.60
C LEU A 523 39.75 -1.35 0.04
N LEU A 524 41.04 -1.09 -0.02
CA LEU A 524 42.08 -1.89 0.63
C LEU A 524 42.68 -1.21 1.87
N LEU A 525 42.20 -0.01 2.20
CA LEU A 525 42.66 0.73 3.38
C LEU A 525 42.30 -0.02 4.68
N PRO A 526 43.25 -0.14 5.63
CA PRO A 526 42.99 -0.70 6.94
C PRO A 526 42.17 0.30 7.77
N GLY A 527 40.94 -0.06 8.13
CA GLY A 527 40.01 0.83 8.83
C GLY A 527 38.64 0.21 9.07
N GLU A 528 37.86 0.81 9.97
CA GLU A 528 36.47 0.41 10.21
C GLU A 528 35.56 1.07 9.16
N ARG A 529 34.74 0.28 8.47
CA ARG A 529 33.85 0.77 7.41
C ARG A 529 32.43 0.84 7.90
N LYS A 530 31.77 1.95 7.59
CA LYS A 530 30.36 2.12 7.89
C LYS A 530 29.56 1.96 6.60
N MET A 531 28.68 0.96 6.59
CA MET A 531 27.72 0.75 5.51
C MET A 531 26.69 1.87 5.52
N VAL A 532 26.35 2.40 4.35
CA VAL A 532 25.38 3.48 4.23
C VAL A 532 24.28 3.15 3.23
N LYS A 533 23.10 3.71 3.47
CA LYS A 533 22.01 3.78 2.49
C LYS A 533 21.68 5.22 2.16
N SER A 534 21.07 5.43 1.00
CA SER A 534 20.62 6.73 0.56
C SER A 534 19.28 7.11 1.19
N ILE A 535 19.14 8.39 1.54
CA ILE A 535 17.90 9.01 2.00
C ILE A 535 17.73 10.38 1.36
N SER A 536 16.49 10.80 1.12
CA SER A 536 16.19 12.13 0.58
C SER A 536 16.44 13.23 1.62
N LEU A 537 16.91 14.39 1.17
CA LEU A 537 17.03 15.62 1.97
C LEU A 537 15.67 16.06 2.54
N MET A 538 14.58 15.74 1.81
CA MET A 538 13.21 16.00 2.21
C MET A 538 12.62 14.89 3.09
N ALA A 539 13.38 13.89 3.50
CA ALA A 539 12.90 12.94 4.49
C ALA A 539 12.87 13.60 5.89
N ASN A 540 11.95 13.14 6.73
CA ASN A 540 11.93 13.49 8.14
C ASN A 540 12.86 12.56 8.96
N LEU A 541 13.21 12.96 10.19
CA LEU A 541 14.11 12.16 11.03
C LEU A 541 13.52 10.81 11.45
N GLN A 542 12.19 10.67 11.50
CA GLN A 542 11.54 9.39 11.80
C GLN A 542 11.78 8.39 10.69
N ASN A 543 11.56 8.78 9.43
CA ASN A 543 11.84 7.97 8.25
C ASN A 543 13.32 7.54 8.21
N ALA A 544 14.24 8.44 8.58
CA ALA A 544 15.66 8.12 8.68
C ALA A 544 15.95 7.02 9.72
N LEU A 545 15.32 7.13 10.90
CA LEU A 545 15.51 6.17 11.98
C LEU A 545 14.88 4.81 11.66
N ASP A 546 13.71 4.81 11.02
CA ASP A 546 13.03 3.60 10.55
C ASP A 546 13.88 2.88 9.49
N GLN A 547 14.47 3.62 8.54
CA GLN A 547 15.36 3.06 7.53
C GLN A 547 16.66 2.49 8.12
N MET A 548 17.23 3.17 9.14
CA MET A 548 18.38 2.67 9.89
C MET A 548 18.06 1.36 10.62
N GLN A 549 16.88 1.26 11.25
CA GLN A 549 16.44 0.06 11.95
C GLN A 549 16.15 -1.10 11.00
N GLN A 550 15.43 -0.85 9.91
CA GLN A 550 15.06 -1.86 8.93
C GLN A 550 16.28 -2.52 8.27
N HIS A 551 17.32 -1.74 7.98
CA HIS A 551 18.54 -2.24 7.34
C HIS A 551 19.67 -2.57 8.32
N HIS A 552 19.45 -2.42 9.63
CA HIS A 552 20.48 -2.59 10.67
C HIS A 552 21.77 -1.79 10.40
N ILE A 553 21.60 -0.54 9.95
CA ILE A 553 22.71 0.39 9.65
C ILE A 553 22.65 1.62 10.58
N GLU A 554 23.80 2.24 10.82
CA GLU A 554 23.91 3.41 11.69
C GLU A 554 24.03 4.74 10.94
N TRP A 555 24.34 4.69 9.64
CA TRP A 555 24.67 5.84 8.82
C TRP A 555 23.83 5.87 7.54
N LEU A 556 23.41 7.06 7.15
CA LEU A 556 22.72 7.34 5.89
C LEU A 556 23.42 8.47 5.15
N VAL A 557 23.39 8.39 3.83
CA VAL A 557 23.85 9.44 2.92
C VAL A 557 22.64 10.19 2.39
N VAL A 558 22.68 11.51 2.50
CA VAL A 558 21.57 12.40 2.19
C VAL A 558 21.74 12.94 0.78
N HIS A 559 20.75 12.74 -0.07
CA HIS A 559 20.74 13.24 -1.45
C HIS A 559 19.71 14.36 -1.63
N ARG A 560 20.01 15.31 -2.53
CA ARG A 560 19.12 16.45 -2.80
C ARG A 560 17.80 16.04 -3.46
N ASP A 561 17.90 15.09 -4.38
CA ASP A 561 16.82 14.71 -5.29
C ASP A 561 16.42 13.24 -5.07
N GLU A 562 15.16 12.88 -5.39
CA GLU A 562 14.68 11.50 -5.32
C GLU A 562 15.39 10.55 -6.29
N GLN A 563 16.02 11.10 -7.32
CA GLN A 563 16.86 10.36 -8.26
C GLN A 563 18.27 10.07 -7.70
N PHE A 564 18.57 10.50 -6.47
CA PHE A 564 19.84 10.25 -5.78
C PHE A 564 21.10 10.74 -6.53
N ASN A 565 20.97 11.73 -7.42
CA ASN A 565 22.08 12.19 -8.28
C ASN A 565 23.15 13.02 -7.55
N GLN A 566 22.78 13.75 -6.49
CA GLN A 566 23.71 14.63 -5.78
C GLN A 566 23.70 14.37 -4.28
N VAL A 567 24.85 13.98 -3.75
CA VAL A 567 25.08 13.82 -2.31
C VAL A 567 25.27 15.20 -1.68
N VAL A 568 24.53 15.47 -0.60
CA VAL A 568 24.53 16.78 0.10
C VAL A 568 25.07 16.66 1.52
N GLY A 569 24.90 15.50 2.16
CA GLY A 569 25.28 15.32 3.56
C GLY A 569 25.30 13.87 3.98
N ILE A 570 25.73 13.65 5.21
CA ILE A 570 25.66 12.35 5.90
C ILE A 570 24.97 12.54 7.24
N ILE A 571 24.22 11.53 7.68
CA ILE A 571 23.52 11.55 8.97
C ILE A 571 23.70 10.20 9.66
N SER A 572 23.95 10.22 10.97
CA SER A 572 24.09 9.03 11.79
C SER A 572 23.03 8.96 12.86
N ARG A 573 22.79 7.76 13.38
CA ARG A 573 21.90 7.55 14.52
C ARG A 573 22.29 8.41 15.72
N GLU A 574 23.59 8.52 16.01
CA GLU A 574 24.10 9.35 17.10
C GLU A 574 23.80 10.84 16.88
N MET A 575 23.86 11.36 15.65
CA MET A 575 23.48 12.75 15.36
C MET A 575 21.99 13.00 15.66
N ILE A 576 21.12 12.06 15.32
CA ILE A 576 19.68 12.13 15.62
C ILE A 576 19.46 12.08 17.14
N GLU A 577 20.14 11.18 17.85
CA GLU A 577 20.06 11.05 19.30
C GLU A 577 20.67 12.26 20.04
N HIS A 578 21.70 12.90 19.49
CA HIS A 578 22.31 14.10 20.04
C HIS A 578 21.40 15.31 19.88
N HIS A 579 20.76 15.46 18.71
CA HIS A 579 19.70 16.45 18.48
C HIS A 579 18.54 16.28 19.48
N TYR A 580 18.27 15.04 19.90
CA TYR A 580 17.28 14.71 20.94
C TYR A 580 17.75 15.06 22.37
N ARG A 581 19.05 14.96 22.69
CA ARG A 581 19.57 15.07 24.07
C ARG A 581 20.10 16.44 24.48
N TYR A 582 20.34 17.40 23.58
CA TYR A 582 20.99 18.67 23.96
C TYR A 582 20.47 19.92 23.21
N GLN A 583 19.94 20.89 23.96
CA GLN A 583 20.22 22.32 23.76
C GLN A 583 19.73 23.15 24.99
N PRO A 584 20.62 23.50 25.94
CA PRO A 584 20.45 24.74 26.69
C PRO A 584 20.63 25.89 25.70
N GLN A 585 19.66 26.80 25.62
CA GLN A 585 19.79 28.01 24.82
C GLN A 585 21.01 28.81 25.29
N THR A 586 22.09 28.79 24.53
CA THR A 586 23.13 29.82 24.64
C THR A 586 22.58 31.06 23.94
N SER A 587 21.98 31.94 24.73
CA SER A 587 21.71 33.32 24.33
C SER A 587 23.03 33.95 23.87
N HIS A 588 23.19 34.13 22.56
CA HIS A 588 24.19 35.05 22.05
C HIS A 588 23.72 36.47 22.36
N SER A 589 24.40 37.08 23.34
CA SER A 589 24.43 38.51 23.62
C SER A 589 25.16 39.27 22.52
#